data_AF-A0A452YJW1-F1
#
_entry.id   AF-A0A452YJW1-F1
#
_cell.length_a   1.000
_cell.length_b   1.000
_cell.length_c   1.000
_cell.angle_alpha   90.00
_cell.angle_beta   90.00
_cell.angle_gamma   90.00
#
_symmetry.space_group_name_H-M   'P 1'
#
loop_
_entity.id
_entity.type
_entity.pdbx_description
1 polymer ?
#
loop_
_entity_poly.entity_id
_entity_poly.type
_entity_poly.pdbx_seq_one_letter_code
_entity_poly.pdbx_strand_id
1 'polypeptide(L)' 'MLLGTNFTNAVIDRANFGKADLEGAIFKNTVLSGSTFDEANMKDVDFEDTLIGYIDLQKLCRNTSINEDTRLELGCR' A
#
# COMPACT_ATOMS: atom_id res chain seq x y z
N MET A 1 -11.51 9.88 -0.26
CA MET A 1 -11.12 9.68 1.14
C MET A 1 -11.30 8.19 1.43
N LEU A 2 -10.20 7.48 1.69
CA LEU A 2 -10.18 6.03 1.96
C LEU A 2 -9.55 5.75 3.34
N LEU A 3 -9.53 6.76 4.21
CA LEU A 3 -9.02 6.69 5.58
C LEU A 3 -9.59 5.48 6.32
N GLY A 4 -8.71 4.63 6.85
CA GLY A 4 -9.10 3.43 7.61
C GLY A 4 -9.87 2.38 6.83
N THR A 5 -9.92 2.45 5.49
CA THR A 5 -10.70 1.51 4.69
C THR A 5 -10.08 0.11 4.78
N ASN A 6 -10.95 -0.89 4.97
CA ASN A 6 -10.54 -2.28 5.07
C ASN A 6 -10.69 -2.98 3.72
N PHE A 7 -9.57 -3.41 3.15
CA PHE A 7 -9.47 -4.19 1.92
C PHE A 7 -9.09 -5.65 2.17
N THR A 8 -9.17 -6.16 3.39
CA THR A 8 -8.75 -7.53 3.73
C THR A 8 -9.34 -8.58 2.78
N ASN A 9 -8.50 -9.49 2.29
CA ASN A 9 -8.84 -10.54 1.30
C ASN A 9 -9.23 -10.04 -0.10
N ALA A 10 -9.03 -8.75 -0.42
CA ALA A 10 -9.32 -8.21 -1.75
C ALA A 10 -8.26 -8.61 -2.79
N VAL A 11 -8.71 -8.69 -4.05
CA VAL A 11 -7.84 -8.68 -5.24
C VAL A 11 -7.95 -7.31 -5.87
N ILE A 12 -6.86 -6.55 -5.83
CA ILE A 12 -6.77 -5.18 -6.34
C ILE A 12 -5.79 -5.17 -7.50
N ASP A 13 -6.34 -5.25 -8.71
CA ASP A 13 -5.59 -5.21 -9.97
C ASP A 13 -5.79 -3.85 -10.66
N ARG A 14 -4.68 -3.16 -10.95
CA ARG A 14 -4.61 -1.91 -11.73
C ARG A 14 -5.52 -0.79 -11.20
N ALA A 15 -5.69 -0.70 -9.89
CA ALA A 15 -6.43 0.39 -9.26
C ALA A 15 -5.59 1.67 -9.19
N ASN A 16 -6.26 2.82 -9.26
CA ASN A 16 -5.60 4.12 -9.11
C ASN A 16 -5.94 4.74 -7.75
N PHE A 17 -4.94 4.79 -6.86
CA PHE A 17 -4.99 5.47 -5.57
C PHE A 17 -4.15 6.76 -5.54
N GLY A 18 -3.83 7.32 -6.71
CA GLY A 18 -3.06 8.57 -6.79
C GLY A 18 -3.75 9.70 -6.02
N LYS A 19 -2.98 10.42 -5.18
CA LYS A 19 -3.45 11.48 -4.28
C LYS A 19 -4.52 11.05 -3.28
N ALA A 20 -4.76 9.74 -3.12
CA ALA A 20 -5.71 9.25 -2.15
C ALA A 20 -5.16 9.39 -0.73
N ASP A 21 -6.05 9.74 0.19
CA ASP A 21 -5.78 9.59 1.61
C ASP A 21 -6.15 8.17 2.04
N LEU A 22 -5.14 7.34 2.27
CA LEU A 22 -5.19 5.94 2.68
C LEU A 22 -4.67 5.77 4.11
N GLU A 23 -4.54 6.84 4.91
CA GLU A 23 -4.02 6.70 6.27
C GLU A 23 -4.83 5.66 7.07
N GLY A 24 -4.13 4.74 7.72
CA GLY A 24 -4.74 3.64 8.47
C GLY A 24 -5.45 2.56 7.62
N ALA A 25 -5.35 2.59 6.29
CA ALA A 25 -5.99 1.58 5.44
C ALA A 25 -5.38 0.18 5.66
N ILE A 26 -6.20 -0.86 5.49
CA ILE A 26 -5.84 -2.25 5.80
C ILE A 26 -5.82 -3.07 4.52
N PHE A 27 -4.65 -3.58 4.12
CA PHE A 27 -4.45 -4.44 2.94
C PHE A 27 -4.12 -5.90 3.31
N LYS A 28 -4.50 -6.34 4.52
CA LYS A 28 -4.19 -7.70 5.01
C LYS A 28 -4.63 -8.81 4.04
N ASN A 29 -3.73 -9.75 3.75
CA ASN A 29 -4.01 -10.89 2.86
C ASN A 29 -4.60 -10.47 1.50
N THR A 30 -4.11 -9.36 0.92
CA THR A 30 -4.57 -8.89 -0.40
C THR A 30 -3.62 -9.28 -1.51
N VAL A 31 -4.15 -9.33 -2.74
CA VAL A 31 -3.32 -9.33 -3.95
C VAL A 31 -3.31 -7.91 -4.49
N LEU A 32 -2.14 -7.27 -4.50
CA LEU A 32 -1.98 -5.90 -4.99
C LEU A 32 -1.05 -5.90 -6.21
N SER A 33 -1.63 -5.69 -7.39
CA SER A 33 -0.91 -5.74 -8.65
C SER A 33 -1.19 -4.54 -9.54
N GLY A 34 -0.15 -3.97 -10.13
CA GLY A 34 -0.25 -2.96 -11.19
C GLY A 34 -0.93 -1.65 -10.77
N SER A 35 -1.12 -1.42 -9.47
CA SER A 35 -1.84 -0.26 -8.93
C SER A 35 -0.90 0.94 -8.73
N THR A 36 -1.46 2.15 -8.69
CA THR A 36 -0.70 3.41 -8.55
C THR A 36 -1.00 4.10 -7.23
N PHE A 37 0.05 4.63 -6.59
CA PHE A 37 0.01 5.29 -5.28
C PHE A 37 0.72 6.65 -5.29
N ASP A 38 0.84 7.27 -6.47
CA ASP A 38 1.54 8.54 -6.64
C ASP A 38 0.91 9.62 -5.76
N GLU A 39 1.71 10.28 -4.93
CA GLU A 39 1.26 11.31 -3.98
C GLU A 39 0.19 10.84 -2.96
N ALA A 40 -0.03 9.53 -2.80
CA ALA A 40 -0.96 9.01 -1.81
C ALA A 40 -0.42 9.17 -0.39
N ASN A 41 -1.28 9.51 0.58
CA ASN A 41 -0.94 9.43 2.00
C ASN A 41 -1.15 7.98 2.46
N MET A 42 -0.06 7.30 2.79
CA MET A 42 -0.01 5.88 3.17
C MET A 42 0.54 5.70 4.59
N LYS A 43 0.38 6.72 5.42
CA LYS A 43 0.74 6.66 6.83
C LYS A 43 -0.08 5.58 7.55
N ASP A 44 0.59 4.78 8.38
CA ASP A 44 -0.03 3.75 9.21
C ASP A 44 -0.85 2.71 8.42
N VAL A 45 -0.51 2.48 7.15
CA VAL A 45 -1.10 1.42 6.32
C VAL A 45 -0.56 0.05 6.74
N ASP A 46 -1.44 -0.93 6.78
CA ASP A 46 -1.12 -2.31 7.13
C ASP A 46 -1.06 -3.19 5.88
N PHE A 47 0.10 -3.80 5.63
CA PHE A 47 0.37 -4.67 4.48
C PHE A 47 0.58 -6.14 4.85
N GLU A 48 0.18 -6.57 6.06
CA GLU A 48 0.43 -7.93 6.53
C GLU A 48 -0.10 -8.97 5.52
N ASP A 49 0.73 -9.95 5.17
CA ASP A 49 0.41 -11.00 4.18
C ASP A 49 -0.04 -10.48 2.79
N THR A 50 0.29 -9.24 2.43
CA THR A 50 -0.02 -8.71 1.10
C THR A 50 0.92 -9.28 0.05
N LEU A 51 0.35 -9.83 -1.03
CA LEU A 51 1.11 -10.22 -2.20
C LEU A 51 1.35 -9.01 -3.11
N ILE A 52 2.59 -8.52 -3.11
CA ILE A 52 3.04 -7.37 -3.90
C ILE A 52 4.14 -7.81 -4.87
N GLY A 53 3.97 -7.49 -6.16
CA GLY A 53 5.01 -7.73 -7.16
C GLY A 53 6.23 -6.82 -6.97
N TYR A 54 7.43 -7.29 -7.34
CA TYR A 54 8.68 -6.53 -7.14
C TYR A 54 8.63 -5.09 -7.69
N ILE A 55 8.03 -4.88 -8.86
CA ILE A 55 7.91 -3.56 -9.49
C ILE A 55 7.00 -2.63 -8.65
N ASP A 56 5.90 -3.15 -8.13
CA ASP A 56 4.94 -2.36 -7.34
C ASP A 56 5.49 -2.07 -5.94
N LEU A 57 6.22 -3.02 -5.36
CA LEU A 57 6.98 -2.81 -4.13
C LEU A 57 7.97 -1.64 -4.26
N GLN A 58 8.75 -1.60 -5.34
CA GLN A 58 9.69 -0.50 -5.59
C GLN A 58 9.00 0.88 -5.67
N LYS A 59 7.76 0.93 -6.18
CA LYS A 59 6.96 2.17 -6.20
C LYS A 59 6.50 2.55 -4.79
N LEU A 60 5.97 1.60 -4.03
CA LEU A 60 5.56 1.81 -2.63
C LEU A 60 6.73 2.30 -1.78
N CYS A 61 7.93 1.71 -1.93
CA CYS A 61 9.13 2.12 -1.21
C CYS A 61 9.62 3.55 -1.54
N ARG A 62 9.10 4.20 -2.58
CA ARG A 62 9.38 5.62 -2.86
C ARG A 62 8.42 6.57 -2.16
N ASN A 63 7.31 6.06 -1.64
CA ASN A 63 6.36 6.88 -0.91
C ASN A 63 6.94 7.26 0.47
N THR A 64 7.08 8.57 0.70
CA THR A 64 7.69 9.13 1.91
C THR A 64 6.75 9.20 3.10
N SER A 65 5.45 8.94 2.92
CA SER A 65 4.48 8.91 4.01
C SER A 65 4.44 7.55 4.74
N ILE A 66 4.97 6.50 4.13
CA ILE A 66 5.10 5.18 4.76
C ILE A 66 6.17 5.28 5.85
N ASN A 67 5.82 4.90 7.08
CA ASN A 67 6.73 4.94 8.22
C ASN A 67 7.83 3.85 8.12
N GLU A 68 8.91 3.98 8.89
CA GLU A 68 10.06 3.07 8.82
C GLU A 68 9.70 1.61 9.12
N ASP A 69 8.79 1.36 10.06
CA ASP A 69 8.39 -0.01 10.43
C ASP A 69 7.66 -0.71 9.27
N THR A 70 6.70 -0.03 8.64
CA THR A 70 6.01 -0.54 7.45
C THR A 70 6.96 -0.69 6.27
N ARG A 71 7.96 0.18 6.12
CA ARG A 71 8.99 0.04 5.09
C ARG A 71 9.85 -1.21 5.31
N LEU A 72 10.19 -1.52 6.56
CA LEU A 72 10.91 -2.74 6.93
C LEU A 72 10.07 -4.00 6.67
N GLU A 73 8.79 -3.97 7.02
CA GLU A 73 7.82 -5.05 6.73
C GLU A 73 7.74 -5.35 5.23
N LEU A 74 7.65 -4.30 4.40
CA LEU A 74 7.64 -4.39 2.95
C LEU A 74 8.99 -4.84 2.36
N GLY A 75 10.07 -4.83 3.16
CA GLY A 75 11.41 -5.14 2.69
C GLY A 75 12.01 -4.06 1.79
N CYS A 76 11.62 -2.80 1.97
CA CYS A 76 12.25 -1.66 1.34
C CYS A 76 13.73 -1.59 1.73
N ARG A 77 14.62 -1.42 0.74
CA ARG A 77 16.07 -1.31 0.92
C ARG A 77 16.58 -0.02 0.30
#